data_AF-A0A962LRH8-F1
#
_entry.id   AF-A0A962LRH8-F1
#
_cell.length_a   1.000
_cell.length_b   1.000
_cell.length_c   1.000
_cell.angle_alpha   90.00
_cell.angle_beta   90.00
_cell.angle_gamma   90.00
#
_symmetry.space_group_name_H-M   'P 1'
#
loop_
_entity.id
_entity.type
_entity.pdbx_description
1 polymer ?
#
loop_
_entity_poly.entity_id
_entity_poly.type
_entity_poly.pdbx_seq_one_letter_code
_entity_poly.pdbx_strand_id
1 'polypeptide(L)'
;MAMLCTTFMLCACISYVYWRIKLERGRFSWPLLGLTAVNVLLAVFSKENAVVIVPTLLLLEALWFQFAGPGGRPVRWLRHLVLGLIAAGGLVAVLLVALDYDGLAAAFHLRYFTLEERLLTQARILWDYVAQLYYPDVVRMGLYHDDVVVSTLLSQPPTTRYAMLAWLGVLAASLILLWRPRWRYLVLGIAWYLVGHSIESSVL
;
A
#
# COMPACT_ATOMS: atom_id res chain seq x y z
N MET A 1 9.86 -12.20 -13.73
CA MET A 1 8.61 -12.26 -12.93
C MET A 1 8.12 -10.88 -12.48
N ALA A 2 8.97 -10.03 -11.89
CA ALA A 2 8.56 -8.69 -11.44
C ALA A 2 7.90 -7.82 -12.54
N MET A 3 8.51 -7.70 -13.73
CA MET A 3 7.94 -6.91 -14.84
C MET A 3 6.54 -7.40 -15.27
N LEU A 4 6.30 -8.71 -15.26
CA LEU A 4 5.02 -9.31 -15.65
C LEU A 4 3.93 -9.00 -14.61
N CYS A 5 4.27 -9.17 -13.33
CA CYS A 5 3.43 -8.77 -12.20
C CYS A 5 3.05 -7.28 -12.32
N THR A 6 4.03 -6.38 -12.48
CA THR A 6 3.78 -4.94 -12.63
C THR A 6 2.88 -4.62 -13.82
N THR A 7 3.06 -5.32 -14.94
CA THR A 7 2.23 -5.14 -16.15
C THR A 7 0.77 -5.49 -15.88
N PHE A 8 0.51 -6.65 -15.27
CA PHE A 8 -0.86 -7.06 -14.96
C PHE A 8 -1.51 -6.18 -13.89
N MET A 9 -0.75 -5.74 -12.88
CA MET A 9 -1.23 -4.75 -11.90
C MET A 9 -1.64 -3.44 -12.59
N LEU A 10 -0.83 -2.93 -13.51
CA LEU A 10 -1.14 -1.73 -14.28
C LEU A 10 -2.40 -1.94 -15.13
N CYS A 11 -2.51 -3.06 -15.84
CA CYS A 11 -3.70 -3.41 -16.62
C CYS A 11 -4.95 -3.55 -15.74
N ALA A 12 -4.84 -4.08 -14.53
CA ALA A 12 -5.93 -4.15 -13.56
C ALA A 12 -6.40 -2.73 -13.17
N CYS A 13 -5.48 -1.82 -12.83
CA CYS A 13 -5.79 -0.43 -12.53
C CYS A 13 -6.47 0.28 -13.73
N ILE A 14 -5.92 0.13 -14.93
CA ILE A 14 -6.45 0.76 -16.14
C ILE A 14 -7.86 0.25 -16.45
N SER A 15 -8.06 -1.08 -16.47
CA SER A 15 -9.37 -1.68 -16.72
C SER A 15 -10.40 -1.27 -15.68
N TYR A 16 -10.00 -1.17 -14.40
CA TYR A 16 -10.85 -0.71 -13.31
C TYR A 16 -11.28 0.75 -13.49
N VAL A 17 -10.34 1.63 -13.85
CA VAL A 17 -10.64 3.05 -14.14
C VAL A 17 -11.64 3.16 -15.29
N TYR A 18 -11.44 2.44 -16.39
CA TYR A 18 -12.40 2.42 -17.50
C TYR A 18 -13.77 1.87 -17.10
N TRP A 19 -13.81 0.84 -16.26
CA TRP A 19 -15.05 0.33 -15.70
C TRP A 19 -15.77 1.40 -14.86
N ARG A 20 -15.04 2.11 -13.99
CA ARG A 20 -15.62 3.16 -13.14
C ARG A 20 -16.14 4.36 -13.91
N ILE A 21 -15.44 4.81 -14.96
CA ILE A 21 -15.92 5.89 -15.82
C ILE A 21 -17.26 5.52 -16.48
N LYS A 22 -17.44 4.26 -16.89
CA LYS A 22 -18.75 3.80 -17.42
C LYS A 22 -19.82 3.74 -16.33
N LEU A 23 -19.46 3.27 -15.13
CA LEU A 23 -20.39 3.19 -14.00
C LEU A 23 -20.91 4.59 -13.59
N GLU A 24 -20.05 5.60 -13.57
CA GLU A 24 -20.45 7.00 -13.32
C GLU A 24 -21.44 7.53 -14.35
N ARG A 25 -21.35 7.05 -15.60
CA ARG A 25 -22.30 7.35 -16.67
C ARG A 25 -23.56 6.49 -16.62
N GLY A 26 -23.74 5.67 -15.58
CA GLY A 26 -24.90 4.80 -15.39
C GLY A 26 -24.86 3.49 -16.17
N ARG A 27 -23.70 3.13 -16.74
CA ARG A 27 -23.54 1.90 -17.54
C ARG A 27 -22.62 0.91 -16.82
N PHE A 28 -23.19 -0.18 -16.33
CA PHE A 28 -22.40 -1.27 -15.77
C PHE A 28 -21.80 -2.14 -16.88
N SER A 29 -20.48 -2.34 -16.89
CA SER A 29 -19.78 -3.10 -17.94
C SER A 29 -19.13 -4.37 -17.39
N TRP A 30 -19.83 -5.50 -17.50
CA TRP A 30 -19.30 -6.81 -17.11
C TRP A 30 -17.95 -7.18 -17.75
N PRO A 31 -17.70 -6.92 -19.05
CA PRO A 31 -16.42 -7.30 -19.66
C PRO A 31 -15.22 -6.57 -19.04
N LEU A 32 -15.36 -5.29 -18.68
CA LEU A 32 -14.27 -4.54 -18.08
C LEU A 32 -14.00 -4.98 -16.64
N LEU A 33 -15.05 -5.27 -15.88
CA LEU A 33 -14.88 -5.81 -14.52
C LEU A 33 -14.25 -7.20 -14.55
N GLY A 34 -14.67 -8.06 -15.49
CA GLY A 34 -14.06 -9.36 -15.73
C GLY A 34 -12.59 -9.24 -16.12
N LEU A 35 -12.25 -8.28 -16.99
CA LEU A 35 -10.86 -7.99 -17.36
C LEU A 35 -10.03 -7.54 -16.15
N THR A 36 -10.58 -6.70 -15.26
CA THR A 36 -9.90 -6.33 -14.01
C THR A 36 -9.64 -7.57 -13.15
N ALA A 37 -10.64 -8.43 -12.95
CA ALA A 37 -10.49 -9.64 -12.16
C ALA A 37 -9.44 -10.60 -12.75
N VAL A 38 -9.45 -10.81 -14.07
CA VAL A 38 -8.44 -11.63 -14.76
C VAL A 38 -7.04 -11.06 -14.57
N ASN A 39 -6.85 -9.75 -14.73
CA ASN A 39 -5.54 -9.13 -14.52
C ASN A 39 -5.07 -9.23 -13.07
N VAL A 40 -5.96 -9.08 -12.09
CA VAL A 40 -5.63 -9.30 -10.67
C VAL A 40 -5.14 -10.73 -10.45
N LEU A 41 -5.85 -11.73 -10.98
CA LEU A 41 -5.45 -13.14 -10.87
C LEU A 41 -4.10 -13.39 -11.55
N LEU A 42 -3.91 -12.90 -12.77
CA LEU A 42 -2.64 -13.05 -13.51
C LEU A 42 -1.47 -12.36 -12.78
N ALA A 43 -1.71 -11.22 -12.12
CA ALA A 43 -0.70 -10.55 -11.32
C ALA A 43 -0.28 -11.43 -10.12
N VAL A 44 -1.26 -11.93 -9.35
CA VAL A 44 -1.02 -12.79 -8.18
C VAL A 44 -0.34 -14.10 -8.56
N PHE A 45 -0.75 -14.72 -9.67
CA PHE A 45 -0.09 -15.92 -10.19
C PHE A 45 1.31 -15.66 -10.77
N SER A 46 1.62 -14.41 -11.13
CA SER A 46 2.97 -14.03 -11.57
C SER A 46 3.93 -13.83 -10.39
N LYS A 47 3.42 -13.30 -9.26
CA LYS A 47 4.16 -13.13 -8.00
C LYS A 47 3.17 -12.95 -6.84
N GLU A 48 3.42 -13.62 -5.72
CA GLU A 48 2.58 -13.53 -4.52
C GLU A 48 2.42 -12.10 -3.99
N ASN A 49 3.49 -11.29 -4.05
CA ASN A 49 3.46 -9.88 -3.60
C ASN A 49 2.48 -9.01 -4.42
N ALA A 50 2.01 -9.48 -5.58
CA ALA A 50 1.02 -8.77 -6.37
C ALA A 50 -0.35 -8.66 -5.67
N VAL A 51 -0.58 -9.39 -4.58
CA VAL A 51 -1.78 -9.25 -3.72
C VAL A 51 -2.00 -7.80 -3.30
N VAL A 52 -0.96 -6.96 -3.27
CA VAL A 52 -1.03 -5.51 -3.03
C VAL A 52 -1.97 -4.79 -4.00
N ILE A 53 -2.27 -5.34 -5.18
CA ILE A 53 -3.22 -4.76 -6.12
C ILE A 53 -4.63 -4.64 -5.52
N VAL A 54 -5.02 -5.54 -4.61
CA VAL A 54 -6.34 -5.54 -3.99
C VAL A 54 -6.54 -4.28 -3.14
N PRO A 55 -5.74 -4.01 -2.08
CA PRO A 55 -5.86 -2.77 -1.32
C PRO A 55 -5.61 -1.53 -2.19
N THR A 56 -4.78 -1.63 -3.21
CA THR A 56 -4.55 -0.53 -4.17
C THR A 56 -5.83 -0.11 -4.91
N LEU A 57 -6.58 -1.07 -5.46
CA LEU A 57 -7.87 -0.80 -6.11
C LEU A 57 -8.92 -0.27 -5.12
N LEU A 58 -8.92 -0.75 -3.88
CA LEU A 58 -9.82 -0.26 -2.83
C LEU A 58 -9.52 1.20 -2.45
N LEU A 59 -8.23 1.56 -2.32
CA LEU A 59 -7.81 2.94 -2.08
C LEU A 59 -8.16 3.85 -3.26
N LEU A 60 -7.97 3.39 -4.49
CA LEU A 60 -8.37 4.11 -5.68
C LEU A 60 -9.87 4.40 -5.65
N GLU A 61 -10.70 3.42 -5.34
CA GLU A 61 -12.15 3.63 -5.23
C GLU A 61 -12.53 4.61 -4.10
N ALA A 62 -11.94 4.45 -2.92
CA ALA A 62 -12.29 5.24 -1.74
C ALA A 62 -11.82 6.70 -1.84
N LEU A 63 -10.63 6.95 -2.38
CA LEU A 63 -9.98 8.27 -2.35
C LEU A 63 -10.09 9.02 -3.68
N TRP A 64 -9.97 8.32 -4.82
CA TRP A 64 -10.06 8.94 -6.14
C TRP A 64 -11.51 9.10 -6.58
N PHE A 65 -12.23 7.98 -6.70
CA PHE A 65 -13.61 7.97 -7.21
C PHE A 65 -14.65 8.32 -6.16
N GLN A 66 -14.34 8.17 -4.88
CA GLN A 66 -15.21 8.54 -3.75
C GLN A 66 -16.62 7.93 -3.86
N PHE A 67 -16.69 6.73 -4.45
CA PHE A 67 -17.94 6.03 -4.72
C PHE A 67 -18.90 6.78 -5.65
N ALA A 68 -18.45 7.79 -6.39
CA ALA A 68 -19.29 8.60 -7.27
C ALA A 68 -20.03 7.72 -8.29
N GLY A 69 -21.33 7.95 -8.43
CA GLY A 69 -22.21 7.28 -9.37
C GLY A 69 -22.96 8.27 -10.25
N PRO A 70 -23.99 7.79 -10.97
CA PRO A 70 -24.77 8.61 -11.89
C PRO A 70 -25.40 9.83 -11.20
N GLY A 71 -25.22 11.00 -11.79
CA GLY A 71 -25.72 12.26 -11.23
C GLY A 71 -25.02 12.69 -9.94
N GLY A 72 -23.79 12.24 -9.70
CA GLY A 72 -22.97 12.63 -8.53
C GLY A 72 -23.38 11.97 -7.22
N ARG A 73 -24.36 11.06 -7.25
CA ARG A 73 -24.81 10.32 -6.06
C ARG A 73 -23.89 9.13 -5.80
N PRO A 74 -23.51 8.85 -4.54
CA PRO A 74 -22.63 7.74 -4.24
C PRO A 74 -23.33 6.39 -4.46
N VAL A 75 -22.63 5.46 -5.08
CA VAL A 75 -23.06 4.07 -5.28
C VAL A 75 -22.96 3.32 -3.95
N ARG A 76 -24.09 3.18 -3.24
CA ARG A 76 -24.13 2.65 -1.86
C ARG A 76 -23.55 1.25 -1.73
N TRP A 77 -23.93 0.31 -2.62
CA TRP A 77 -23.44 -1.07 -2.55
C TRP A 77 -21.91 -1.13 -2.69
N LEU A 78 -21.34 -0.34 -3.61
CA LEU A 78 -19.90 -0.29 -3.86
C LEU A 78 -19.18 0.33 -2.67
N ARG A 79 -19.74 1.39 -2.09
CA ARG A 79 -19.22 2.00 -0.85
C ARG A 79 -19.17 1.00 0.30
N HIS A 80 -20.26 0.28 0.56
CA HIS A 80 -20.30 -0.70 1.66
C HIS A 80 -19.36 -1.87 1.39
N LEU A 81 -19.28 -2.36 0.15
CA LEU A 81 -18.35 -3.42 -0.23
C LEU A 81 -16.89 -2.98 -0.01
N VAL A 82 -16.48 -1.84 -0.57
CA VAL A 82 -15.09 -1.36 -0.46
C VAL A 82 -14.70 -1.06 0.98
N LEU A 83 -15.54 -0.33 1.72
CA LEU A 83 -15.26 -0.04 3.13
C LEU A 83 -15.26 -1.31 3.99
N GLY A 84 -16.15 -2.25 3.70
CA GLY A 84 -16.19 -3.56 4.35
C GLY A 84 -14.92 -4.37 4.08
N LEU A 85 -14.43 -4.39 2.83
CA LEU A 85 -13.19 -5.08 2.47
C LEU A 85 -11.95 -4.42 3.08
N ILE A 86 -11.88 -3.08 3.14
CA ILE A 86 -10.81 -2.37 3.83
C ILE A 86 -10.82 -2.71 5.33
N ALA A 87 -11.99 -2.66 5.97
CA ALA A 87 -12.13 -2.97 7.39
C ALA A 87 -11.79 -4.44 7.69
N ALA A 88 -12.27 -5.37 6.86
CA ALA A 88 -11.98 -6.79 6.99
C ALA A 88 -10.48 -7.09 6.78
N GLY A 89 -9.86 -6.51 5.74
CA GLY A 89 -8.42 -6.65 5.50
C GLY A 89 -7.57 -6.10 6.65
N GLY A 90 -7.94 -4.93 7.17
CA GLY A 90 -7.29 -4.34 8.35
C GLY A 90 -7.45 -5.22 9.60
N LEU A 91 -8.65 -5.74 9.84
CA LEU A 91 -8.91 -6.65 10.96
C LEU A 91 -8.10 -7.94 10.83
N VAL A 92 -8.05 -8.56 9.65
CA VAL A 92 -7.25 -9.76 9.40
C VAL A 92 -5.77 -9.48 9.65
N ALA A 93 -5.23 -8.35 9.15
CA ALA A 93 -3.84 -7.98 9.39
C ALA A 93 -3.53 -7.85 10.89
N VAL A 94 -4.41 -7.20 11.67
CA VAL A 94 -4.26 -7.08 13.13
C VAL A 94 -4.35 -8.45 13.81
N LEU A 95 -5.32 -9.29 13.42
CA LEU A 95 -5.48 -10.62 14.00
C LEU A 95 -4.29 -11.54 13.72
N LEU A 96 -3.73 -11.50 12.50
CA LEU A 96 -2.53 -12.28 12.17
C LEU A 96 -1.36 -11.92 13.08
N VAL A 97 -1.11 -10.62 13.28
CA VAL A 97 -0.05 -10.15 14.18
C VAL A 97 -0.36 -10.50 15.64
N ALA A 98 -1.61 -10.37 16.07
CA ALA A 98 -1.99 -10.60 17.46
C ALA A 98 -2.01 -12.09 17.86
N LEU A 99 -2.33 -12.99 16.92
CA LEU A 99 -2.44 -14.43 17.19
C LEU A 99 -1.14 -15.19 16.99
N ASP A 100 -0.23 -14.71 16.14
CA ASP A 100 1.02 -15.42 15.79
C ASP A 100 2.26 -14.51 15.87
N TYR A 101 2.28 -13.60 16.86
CA TYR A 101 3.43 -12.72 17.06
C TYR A 101 4.74 -13.50 17.22
N ASP A 102 4.72 -14.56 18.03
CA ASP A 102 5.91 -15.37 18.31
C ASP A 102 6.40 -16.13 17.07
N GLY A 103 5.49 -16.63 16.22
CA GLY A 103 5.85 -17.25 14.94
C GLY A 103 6.49 -16.25 13.98
N LEU A 104 5.93 -15.03 13.90
CA LEU A 104 6.48 -13.93 13.09
C LEU A 104 7.85 -13.49 13.61
N ALA A 105 8.03 -13.37 14.92
CA ALA A 105 9.31 -13.05 15.54
C ALA A 105 10.34 -14.17 15.32
N ALA A 106 9.90 -15.43 15.39
CA ALA A 106 10.77 -16.59 15.22
C ALA A 106 11.38 -16.68 13.81
N ALA A 107 10.68 -16.17 12.79
CA ALA A 107 11.21 -16.08 11.41
C ALA A 107 12.48 -15.22 11.30
N PHE A 108 12.79 -14.42 12.33
CA PHE A 108 13.99 -13.58 12.39
C PHE A 108 15.14 -14.19 13.20
N HIS A 109 14.98 -15.37 13.80
CA HIS A 109 16.03 -15.98 14.64
C HIS A 109 17.36 -16.25 13.91
N LEU A 110 17.33 -16.50 12.60
CA LEU A 110 18.53 -16.70 11.79
C LEU A 110 19.12 -15.39 11.23
N ARG A 111 18.49 -14.25 11.51
CA ARG A 111 18.95 -12.92 11.07
C ARG A 111 19.70 -12.23 12.20
N TYR A 112 20.51 -11.24 11.83
CA TYR A 112 21.30 -10.44 12.77
C TYR A 112 20.50 -9.33 13.48
N PHE A 113 19.18 -9.28 13.26
CA PHE A 113 18.26 -8.31 13.84
C PHE A 113 16.91 -8.97 14.17
N THR A 114 16.22 -8.41 15.14
CA THR A 114 14.88 -8.79 15.58
C THR A 114 13.78 -8.18 14.71
N LEU A 115 12.53 -8.65 14.87
CA LEU A 115 11.38 -8.10 14.14
C LEU A 115 11.18 -6.61 14.47
N GLU A 116 11.35 -6.22 15.73
CA GLU A 116 11.20 -4.86 16.21
C GLU A 116 12.28 -3.95 15.59
N GLU A 117 13.53 -4.41 15.56
CA GLU A 117 14.64 -3.70 14.92
C GLU A 117 14.43 -3.54 13.41
N ARG A 118 13.85 -4.55 12.75
CA ARG A 118 13.43 -4.45 11.34
C ARG A 118 12.41 -3.33 11.16
N LEU A 119 11.36 -3.28 11.98
CA LEU A 119 10.30 -2.27 11.88
C LEU A 119 10.86 -0.85 12.14
N LEU A 120 11.73 -0.69 13.13
CA LEU A 120 12.40 0.57 13.42
C LEU A 120 13.29 1.02 12.26
N THR A 121 14.05 0.09 11.68
CA THR A 121 14.93 0.37 10.54
C THR A 121 14.12 0.70 9.30
N GLN A 122 13.02 -0.01 9.06
CA GLN A 122 12.12 0.22 7.93
C GLN A 122 11.51 1.62 7.95
N ALA A 123 11.16 2.16 9.13
CA ALA A 123 10.65 3.52 9.25
C ALA A 123 11.60 4.56 8.62
N ARG A 124 12.92 4.36 8.74
CA ARG A 124 13.93 5.20 8.08
C ARG A 124 14.07 4.90 6.59
N ILE A 125 14.06 3.62 6.21
CA ILE A 125 14.20 3.19 4.81
C ILE A 125 13.06 3.74 3.94
N LEU A 126 11.84 3.83 4.47
CA LEU A 126 10.74 4.44 3.73
C LEU A 126 11.01 5.92 3.40
N TRP A 127 11.59 6.68 4.33
CA TRP A 127 12.02 8.05 4.02
C TRP A 127 13.14 8.08 2.99
N ASP A 128 13.98 7.06 2.97
CA ASP A 128 15.00 6.94 1.95
C ASP A 128 14.40 6.75 0.54
N TYR A 129 13.43 5.85 0.39
CA TYR A 129 12.69 5.70 -0.87
C TYR A 129 11.97 6.99 -1.28
N VAL A 130 11.43 7.75 -0.31
CA VAL A 130 10.87 9.08 -0.60
C VAL A 130 11.96 10.02 -1.12
N ALA A 131 13.15 10.05 -0.51
CA ALA A 131 14.26 10.88 -0.98
C ALA A 131 14.70 10.47 -2.40
N GLN A 132 14.80 9.16 -2.66
CA GLN A 132 15.15 8.59 -3.95
C GLN A 132 14.15 8.91 -5.07
N LEU A 133 12.87 9.15 -4.73
CA LEU A 133 11.86 9.62 -5.69
C LEU A 133 12.17 11.02 -6.23
N TYR A 134 12.71 11.90 -5.40
CA TYR A 134 13.04 13.29 -5.77
C TYR A 134 14.48 13.46 -6.24
N TYR A 135 15.40 12.70 -5.65
CA TYR A 135 16.82 12.73 -5.93
C TYR A 135 17.33 11.30 -6.14
N PRO A 136 17.22 10.78 -7.37
CA PRO A 136 17.65 9.42 -7.67
C PRO A 136 19.18 9.32 -7.61
N ASP A 137 19.67 8.52 -6.66
CA ASP A 137 21.08 8.20 -6.51
C ASP A 137 21.32 6.76 -6.94
N VAL A 138 22.01 6.59 -8.08
CA VAL A 138 22.27 5.29 -8.71
C VAL A 138 23.05 4.36 -7.78
N VAL A 139 23.93 4.89 -6.92
CA VAL A 139 24.71 4.09 -5.97
C VAL A 139 23.79 3.49 -4.90
N ARG A 140 22.83 4.28 -4.43
CA ARG A 140 21.88 3.90 -3.37
C ARG A 140 20.67 3.12 -3.88
N MET A 141 20.41 3.18 -5.19
CA MET A 141 19.45 2.33 -5.90
C MET A 141 20.10 1.00 -6.38
N GLY A 142 21.35 0.74 -5.99
CA GLY A 142 22.06 -0.49 -6.30
C GLY A 142 21.39 -1.72 -5.68
N LEU A 143 21.83 -2.91 -6.08
CA LEU A 143 21.24 -4.15 -5.57
C LEU A 143 21.61 -4.43 -4.09
N TYR A 144 22.83 -4.04 -3.69
CA TYR A 144 23.38 -4.32 -2.37
C TYR A 144 23.09 -3.18 -1.40
N HIS A 145 22.56 -3.54 -0.23
CA HIS A 145 22.19 -2.61 0.84
C HIS A 145 22.76 -3.10 2.18
N ASP A 146 23.99 -3.60 2.15
CA ASP A 146 24.68 -4.15 3.33
C ASP A 146 25.20 -3.06 4.27
N ASP A 147 25.11 -1.79 3.86
CA ASP A 147 25.50 -0.59 4.59
C ASP A 147 24.38 -0.02 5.48
N VAL A 148 23.19 -0.64 5.45
CA VAL A 148 22.05 -0.19 6.26
C VAL A 148 22.30 -0.48 7.74
N VAL A 149 22.52 0.60 8.50
CA VAL A 149 22.64 0.53 9.96
C VAL A 149 21.29 0.18 10.59
N VAL A 150 21.25 -0.96 11.28
CA VAL A 150 20.09 -1.45 12.04
C VAL A 150 19.77 -0.50 13.20
N SER A 151 18.49 -0.20 13.36
CA SER A 151 17.96 0.60 14.46
C SER A 151 17.61 -0.30 15.64
N THR A 152 18.46 -0.29 16.68
CA THR A 152 18.27 -1.07 17.91
C THR A 152 17.30 -0.41 18.88
N LEU A 153 17.30 0.93 18.92
CA LEU A 153 16.42 1.74 19.76
C LEU A 153 15.88 2.94 18.98
N LEU A 154 14.84 3.58 19.50
CA LEU A 154 14.29 4.82 18.95
C LEU A 154 15.34 5.95 18.85
N SER A 155 16.31 5.96 19.77
CA SER A 155 17.40 6.94 19.83
C SER A 155 18.69 6.46 19.18
N GLN A 156 18.77 5.18 18.78
CA GLN A 156 19.99 4.58 18.24
C GLN A 156 19.67 3.86 16.94
N PRO A 157 19.96 4.49 15.79
CA PRO A 157 20.47 5.86 15.59
C PRO A 157 19.41 6.96 15.87
N PRO A 158 19.82 8.21 16.15
CA PRO A 158 18.88 9.29 16.48
C PRO A 158 17.98 9.67 15.31
N THR A 159 18.34 9.30 14.08
CA THR A 159 17.48 9.47 12.89
C THR A 159 16.21 8.62 12.95
N THR A 160 16.18 7.53 13.73
CA THR A 160 15.01 6.65 13.88
C THR A 160 13.83 7.37 14.54
N ARG A 161 14.05 8.06 15.67
CA ARG A 161 12.99 8.89 16.29
C ARG A 161 12.47 9.98 15.36
N TYR A 162 13.34 10.62 14.58
CA TYR A 162 12.92 11.69 13.66
C TYR A 162 12.11 11.12 12.50
N ALA A 163 12.53 9.98 11.94
CA ALA A 163 11.79 9.26 10.91
C ALA A 163 10.38 8.86 11.40
N MET A 164 10.28 8.33 12.63
CA MET A 164 8.99 7.97 13.22
C MET A 164 8.09 9.18 13.49
N LEU A 165 8.63 10.24 14.09
CA LEU A 165 7.88 11.48 14.32
C LEU A 165 7.39 12.10 13.00
N ALA A 166 8.22 12.06 11.95
CA ALA A 166 7.83 12.51 10.62
C ALA A 166 6.69 11.66 10.05
N TRP A 167 6.75 10.32 10.16
CA TRP A 167 5.64 9.45 9.73
C TRP A 167 4.36 9.70 10.52
N LEU A 168 4.44 9.86 11.85
CA LEU A 168 3.29 10.23 12.67
C LEU A 168 2.69 11.57 12.22
N GLY A 169 3.52 12.56 11.90
CA GLY A 169 3.09 13.84 11.33
C GLY A 169 2.39 13.67 9.98
N VAL A 170 2.94 12.86 9.07
CA VAL A 170 2.34 12.57 7.75
C VAL A 170 0.99 11.87 7.90
N LEU A 171 0.88 10.90 8.81
CA LEU A 171 -0.37 10.18 9.06
C LEU A 171 -1.43 11.11 9.68
N ALA A 172 -1.06 11.90 10.69
CA ALA A 172 -1.96 12.88 11.31
C ALA A 172 -2.44 13.92 10.29
N ALA A 173 -1.53 14.45 9.46
CA ALA A 173 -1.88 15.36 8.38
C ALA A 173 -2.82 14.69 7.37
N SER A 174 -2.55 13.44 6.98
CA SER A 174 -3.40 12.70 6.05
C SER A 174 -4.83 12.54 6.59
N LEU A 175 -5.00 12.24 7.87
CA LEU A 175 -6.32 12.16 8.51
C LEU A 175 -7.08 13.49 8.45
N ILE A 176 -6.40 14.62 8.66
CA ILE A 176 -7.00 15.96 8.55
C ILE A 176 -7.37 16.26 7.09
N LEU A 177 -6.51 15.91 6.14
CA LEU A 177 -6.69 16.16 4.71
C LEU A 177 -7.82 15.32 4.09
N LEU A 178 -8.17 14.16 4.66
CA LEU A 178 -9.32 13.35 4.20
C LEU A 178 -10.65 14.11 4.24
N TRP A 179 -10.80 15.06 5.17
CA TRP A 179 -11.98 15.92 5.29
C TRP A 179 -12.02 17.04 4.24
N ARG A 180 -10.94 17.22 3.46
CA ARG A 180 -10.81 18.25 2.44
C ARG A 180 -10.80 17.59 1.05
N PRO A 181 -11.90 17.66 0.26
CA PRO A 181 -12.03 16.91 -1.00
C PRO A 181 -10.89 17.11 -2.00
N ARG A 182 -10.33 18.33 -2.08
CA ARG A 182 -9.20 18.66 -2.95
C ARG A 182 -7.89 17.95 -2.60
N TRP A 183 -7.70 17.59 -1.34
CA TRP A 183 -6.45 17.02 -0.83
C TRP A 183 -6.45 15.50 -0.73
N ARG A 184 -7.60 14.86 -1.01
CA ARG A 184 -7.74 13.39 -1.02
C ARG A 184 -6.80 12.70 -2.01
N TYR A 185 -6.44 13.39 -3.10
CA TYR A 185 -5.46 12.89 -4.07
C TYR A 185 -4.04 12.79 -3.49
N LEU A 186 -3.65 13.70 -2.60
CA LEU A 186 -2.37 13.58 -1.90
C LEU A 186 -2.40 12.43 -0.90
N VAL A 187 -3.52 12.28 -0.18
CA VAL A 187 -3.70 11.14 0.73
C VAL A 187 -3.66 9.81 -0.03
N LEU A 188 -4.22 9.76 -1.25
CA LEU A 188 -4.08 8.60 -2.13
C LEU A 188 -2.62 8.32 -2.46
N GLY A 189 -1.83 9.33 -2.85
CA GLY A 189 -0.41 9.14 -3.13
C GLY A 189 0.38 8.59 -1.93
N ILE A 190 0.12 9.12 -0.74
CA ILE A 190 0.74 8.64 0.50
C ILE A 190 0.30 7.22 0.83
N ALA A 191 -1.01 6.93 0.77
CA ALA A 191 -1.55 5.61 1.06
C ALA A 191 -1.09 4.56 0.04
N TRP A 192 -1.03 4.92 -1.25
CA TRP A 192 -0.50 4.08 -2.32
C TRP A 192 0.96 3.72 -2.06
N TYR A 193 1.78 4.71 -1.69
CA TYR A 193 3.18 4.51 -1.35
C TYR A 193 3.34 3.55 -0.15
N LEU A 194 2.61 3.79 0.94
CA LEU A 194 2.70 2.95 2.15
C LEU A 194 2.17 1.53 1.94
N VAL A 195 1.04 1.38 1.24
CA VAL A 195 0.48 0.05 0.90
C VAL A 195 1.42 -0.70 -0.02
N GLY A 196 2.00 -0.04 -1.02
CA GLY A 196 3.01 -0.64 -1.90
C GLY A 196 4.18 -1.26 -1.12
N HIS A 197 4.72 -0.53 -0.14
CA HIS A 197 5.84 -0.99 0.67
C HIS A 197 5.44 -1.93 1.82
N SER A 198 4.14 -2.06 2.12
CA SER A 198 3.67 -2.94 3.20
C SER A 198 3.93 -4.41 2.91
N ILE A 199 3.77 -4.83 1.65
CA ILE A 199 3.86 -6.24 1.24
C ILE A 199 5.29 -6.65 0.87
N GLU A 200 6.09 -5.77 0.27
CA GLU A 200 7.50 -6.09 -0.02
C GLU A 200 8.36 -6.17 1.24
N SER A 201 7.87 -5.67 2.38
CA SER A 201 8.60 -5.64 3.64
C SER A 201 8.02 -6.54 4.73
N SER A 202 6.88 -7.20 4.50
CA SER A 202 6.26 -8.13 5.45
C SER A 202 6.61 -9.57 5.11
N VAL A 203 7.35 -10.25 6.00
CA VAL A 203 7.57 -11.72 6.24
C VAL A 203 7.77 -12.69 5.05
N LEU A 204 7.36 -12.37 3.82
CA LEU A 204 7.62 -13.08 2.58
C LEU A 204 9.03 -12.79 2.05
#